data_AF-A0A1H5SNA9-F1
#
_entry.id   AF-A0A1H5SNA9-F1
#
_cell.length_a   1.000
_cell.length_b   1.000
_cell.length_c   1.000
_cell.angle_alpha   90.00
_cell.angle_beta   90.00
_cell.angle_gamma   90.00
#
_symmetry.space_group_name_H-M   'P 1'
#
loop_
_entity.id
_entity.type
_entity.pdbx_description
1 polymer ?
#
loop_
_entity_poly.entity_id
_entity_poly.type
_entity_poly.pdbx_seq_one_letter_code
_entity_poly.pdbx_strand_id
1 'polypeptide(L)'
;MAVEKTMDKIVALCKSRGFIFPGSEIYGGLANTWDYGPLGVELKNNIKKAWWKKFIQESPYNVGVDCAILMNPQVWVASGHVAGFSDPLMDCRNCKSRFRADKLIEEYMQNNGIEPNAGGWSNEKMMEYIKEHQIKCPDCGAFDWTDIRQFNLMFKTYQGVTEDSKSLVYLRPETAQGIFVNFKNVLRTSRKKLPFGIGQIGKSFRNEITPGNFIFRTREFEQMELEFFCKPGEDLEWFEYWKNFCKNWLLSLGMKEENIRLRDHEKEELSHYSNATTDIEYKFPFGWGELWGIADRTDFDLKQHIQHSGEELVYFDPETNEKIVPYCIEPSVGVDRVLLAFLVDAYDEETLEDGDVRVVLRFHPALAPFKAAVLPLSKKLADGAKKIYEDLSKEFMVDYDETGSIGKRYRRQDEIGTPFCITYDFDSVNDNMVTIRDRDTMQQVRIPISEVKDYILERLKF
;
A
#
# COMPACT_ATOMS: atom_id res chain seq x y z
N MET A 1 24.45 -8.42 -14.75
CA MET A 1 24.59 -7.80 -13.41
C MET A 1 23.23 -7.24 -13.04
N ALA A 2 22.80 -7.35 -11.78
CA ALA A 2 21.53 -6.75 -11.36
C ALA A 2 21.61 -5.22 -11.54
N VAL A 3 20.56 -4.62 -12.12
CA VAL A 3 20.49 -3.18 -12.36
C VAL A 3 20.39 -2.45 -11.03
N GLU A 4 21.19 -1.39 -10.87
CA GLU A 4 21.05 -0.50 -9.73
C GLU A 4 19.74 0.30 -9.86
N LYS A 5 18.80 0.01 -8.95
CA LYS A 5 17.52 0.70 -8.84
C LYS A 5 17.71 1.90 -7.91
N THR A 6 17.50 3.11 -8.40
CA THR A 6 17.52 4.33 -7.60
C THR A 6 16.11 4.93 -7.52
N MET A 7 15.80 5.67 -6.45
CA MET A 7 14.51 6.35 -6.35
C MET A 7 14.30 7.35 -7.50
N ASP A 8 15.34 8.05 -7.93
CA ASP A 8 15.25 9.02 -9.02
C ASP A 8 14.79 8.38 -10.33
N LYS A 9 15.30 7.18 -10.66
CA LYS A 9 14.85 6.41 -11.83
C LYS A 9 13.37 6.05 -11.73
N ILE A 10 12.93 5.57 -10.56
CA ILE A 10 11.54 5.17 -10.33
C ILE A 10 10.60 6.39 -10.43
N VAL A 11 10.96 7.51 -9.79
CA VAL A 11 10.18 8.76 -9.83
C VAL A 11 10.12 9.32 -11.25
N ALA A 12 11.23 9.32 -11.98
CA ALA A 12 11.27 9.78 -13.37
C ALA A 12 10.41 8.91 -14.30
N LEU A 13 10.44 7.58 -14.14
CA LEU A 13 9.57 6.67 -14.88
C LEU A 13 8.10 6.96 -14.56
N CYS A 14 7.76 7.09 -13.27
CA CYS A 14 6.39 7.32 -12.85
C CYS A 14 5.81 8.60 -13.46
N LYS A 15 6.58 9.69 -13.44
CA LYS A 15 6.16 10.97 -14.02
C LYS A 15 6.06 10.90 -15.55
N SER A 16 7.07 10.32 -16.21
CA SER A 16 7.14 10.30 -17.68
C SER A 16 6.14 9.37 -18.35
N ARG A 17 5.72 8.30 -17.67
CA ARG A 17 4.76 7.32 -18.19
C ARG A 17 3.33 7.55 -17.68
N GLY A 18 3.14 8.40 -16.67
CA GLY A 18 1.81 8.72 -16.15
C GLY A 18 1.30 7.74 -15.10
N PHE A 19 2.19 7.25 -14.25
CA PHE A 19 1.82 6.55 -13.02
C PHE A 19 1.46 7.55 -11.91
N ILE A 20 2.38 8.45 -11.55
CA ILE A 20 2.24 9.32 -10.39
C ILE A 20 2.78 10.72 -10.71
N PHE A 21 2.04 11.74 -10.31
CA PHE A 21 2.38 13.16 -10.44
C PHE A 21 2.43 13.85 -9.07
N PRO A 22 3.24 14.90 -8.89
CA PRO A 22 3.15 15.76 -7.72
C PRO A 22 1.75 16.37 -7.59
N GLY A 23 1.17 16.31 -6.40
CA GLY A 23 -0.15 16.89 -6.13
C GLY A 23 -0.13 18.40 -6.38
N SER A 24 -1.09 18.92 -7.15
CA SER A 24 -1.18 20.36 -7.49
C SER A 24 0.08 20.93 -8.16
N GLU A 25 0.76 20.16 -9.02
CA GLU A 25 2.05 20.51 -9.64
C GLU A 25 2.08 21.92 -10.26
N ILE A 26 1.03 22.34 -10.97
CA ILE A 26 0.97 23.65 -11.64
C ILE A 26 0.95 24.85 -10.67
N TYR A 27 0.68 24.61 -9.38
CA TYR A 27 0.69 25.61 -8.31
C TYR A 27 1.96 25.55 -7.44
N GLY A 28 3.01 24.85 -7.90
CA GLY A 28 4.25 24.65 -7.16
C GLY A 28 4.25 23.38 -6.30
N GLY A 29 3.18 22.57 -6.38
CA GLY A 29 3.03 21.33 -5.64
C GLY A 29 2.58 21.54 -4.19
N LEU A 30 2.02 20.48 -3.60
CA LEU A 30 1.77 20.41 -2.16
C LEU A 30 2.57 19.24 -1.58
N ALA A 31 3.43 19.55 -0.60
CA ALA A 31 4.35 18.57 -0.01
C ALA A 31 3.61 17.32 0.50
N ASN A 32 4.17 16.15 0.20
CA ASN A 32 3.64 14.84 0.58
C ASN A 32 2.21 14.55 0.10
N THR A 33 1.81 15.17 -1.03
CA THR A 33 0.58 14.85 -1.74
C THR A 33 0.89 14.50 -3.19
N TRP A 34 0.18 13.51 -3.73
CA TRP A 34 0.48 12.89 -5.01
C TRP A 34 -0.81 12.51 -5.74
N ASP A 35 -0.82 12.71 -7.05
CA ASP A 35 -1.92 12.35 -7.93
C ASP A 35 -1.55 11.10 -8.74
N TYR A 36 -2.48 10.15 -8.86
CA TYR A 36 -2.29 8.95 -9.66
C TYR A 36 -2.79 9.19 -11.09
N GLY A 37 -1.89 9.11 -12.06
CA GLY A 37 -2.20 9.24 -13.49
C GLY A 37 -2.89 7.98 -14.07
N PRO A 38 -3.14 7.94 -15.38
CA PRO A 38 -3.89 6.84 -16.01
C PRO A 38 -3.32 5.44 -15.73
N LEU A 39 -2.00 5.27 -15.71
CA LEU A 39 -1.40 3.96 -15.39
C LEU A 39 -1.41 3.69 -13.89
N GLY A 40 -1.24 4.75 -13.08
CA GLY A 40 -1.19 4.65 -11.63
C GLY A 40 -2.54 4.26 -11.04
N VAL A 41 -3.64 4.83 -11.54
CA VAL A 41 -4.98 4.48 -11.08
C VAL A 41 -5.32 3.03 -11.40
N GLU A 42 -4.93 2.53 -12.59
CA GLU A 42 -5.15 1.13 -12.95
C GLU A 42 -4.30 0.17 -12.11
N LEU A 43 -3.01 0.46 -11.91
CA LEU A 43 -2.16 -0.33 -11.01
C LEU A 43 -2.72 -0.35 -9.59
N LYS A 44 -3.08 0.83 -9.04
CA LYS A 44 -3.64 0.96 -7.69
C LYS A 44 -4.94 0.19 -7.54
N ASN A 45 -5.83 0.27 -8.52
CA ASN A 45 -7.08 -0.48 -8.53
C ASN A 45 -6.86 -1.99 -8.66
N ASN A 46 -5.90 -2.43 -9.47
CA ASN A 46 -5.58 -3.85 -9.61
C ASN A 46 -5.02 -4.43 -8.31
N ILE A 47 -4.15 -3.70 -7.61
CA ILE A 47 -3.65 -4.09 -6.28
C ILE A 47 -4.82 -4.22 -5.29
N LYS A 48 -5.70 -3.22 -5.21
CA LYS A 48 -6.89 -3.27 -4.33
C LYS A 48 -7.82 -4.44 -4.67
N LYS A 49 -8.07 -4.69 -5.96
CA LYS A 49 -8.88 -5.84 -6.43
C LYS A 49 -8.22 -7.17 -6.07
N ALA A 50 -6.90 -7.28 -6.22
CA ALA A 50 -6.15 -8.48 -5.89
C ALA A 50 -6.18 -8.79 -4.39
N TRP A 51 -6.09 -7.75 -3.56
CA TRP A 51 -6.26 -7.88 -2.12
C TRP A 51 -7.69 -8.29 -1.78
N TRP A 52 -8.70 -7.57 -2.29
CA TRP A 52 -10.11 -7.89 -2.01
C TRP A 52 -10.49 -9.31 -2.44
N LYS A 53 -9.96 -9.78 -3.58
CA LYS A 53 -10.16 -11.14 -4.05
C LYS A 53 -9.66 -12.17 -3.03
N LYS A 54 -8.45 -12.02 -2.52
CA LYS A 54 -7.83 -13.00 -1.59
C LYS A 54 -8.33 -12.88 -0.16
N PHE A 55 -8.45 -11.66 0.33
CA PHE A 55 -8.78 -11.40 1.74
C PHE A 55 -10.28 -11.45 2.01
N ILE A 56 -11.14 -11.14 1.02
CA ILE A 56 -12.60 -11.07 1.22
C ILE A 56 -13.34 -12.12 0.38
N GLN A 57 -13.13 -12.15 -0.93
CA GLN A 57 -13.94 -12.98 -1.83
C GLN A 57 -13.64 -14.48 -1.70
N GLU A 58 -12.35 -14.87 -1.66
CA GLU A 58 -11.92 -16.27 -1.53
C GLU A 58 -11.92 -16.75 -0.07
N SER A 59 -11.96 -15.83 0.90
CA SER A 59 -11.97 -16.17 2.32
C SER A 59 -13.35 -16.66 2.76
N PRO A 60 -13.47 -17.86 3.36
CA PRO A 60 -14.73 -18.31 3.93
C PRO A 60 -15.11 -17.53 5.21
N TYR A 61 -14.14 -16.86 5.84
CA TYR A 61 -14.29 -16.19 7.12
C TYR A 61 -14.73 -14.74 6.96
N ASN A 62 -14.21 -14.03 5.96
CA ASN A 62 -14.23 -12.57 5.98
C ASN A 62 -15.43 -11.96 5.27
N VAL A 63 -15.73 -10.71 5.61
CA VAL A 63 -16.71 -9.85 4.93
C VAL A 63 -16.14 -8.44 4.75
N GLY A 64 -16.72 -7.68 3.82
CA GLY A 64 -16.28 -6.32 3.53
C GLY A 64 -17.21 -5.24 4.12
N VAL A 65 -16.64 -4.09 4.46
CA VAL A 65 -17.36 -2.86 4.80
C VAL A 65 -16.71 -1.63 4.14
N ASP A 66 -17.47 -0.54 4.05
CA ASP A 66 -16.98 0.79 3.65
C ASP A 66 -17.56 1.84 4.60
N CYS A 67 -16.72 2.30 5.53
CA CYS A 67 -17.09 3.23 6.59
C CYS A 67 -16.74 4.67 6.20
N ALA A 68 -17.51 5.62 6.72
CA ALA A 68 -17.26 7.04 6.52
C ALA A 68 -15.88 7.49 7.05
N ILE A 69 -15.31 8.52 6.42
CA ILE A 69 -14.07 9.16 6.88
C ILE A 69 -14.34 10.03 8.12
N LEU A 70 -15.43 10.79 8.10
CA LEU A 70 -15.84 11.63 9.21
C LEU A 70 -16.62 10.78 10.22
N MET A 71 -16.08 10.68 11.43
CA MET A 71 -16.67 9.93 12.53
C MET A 71 -16.91 10.84 13.72
N ASN A 72 -17.78 10.40 14.65
CA ASN A 72 -17.97 11.10 15.91
C ASN A 72 -16.61 11.21 16.63
N PRO A 73 -16.19 12.41 17.11
CA PRO A 73 -14.91 12.61 17.77
C PRO A 73 -14.64 11.68 18.95
N GLN A 74 -15.69 11.21 19.64
CA GLN A 74 -15.57 10.27 20.75
C GLN A 74 -14.96 8.93 20.34
N VAL A 75 -15.06 8.54 19.07
CA VAL A 75 -14.38 7.34 18.55
C VAL A 75 -12.88 7.47 18.69
N TRP A 76 -12.31 8.65 18.38
CA TRP A 76 -10.88 8.93 18.47
C TRP A 76 -10.40 9.18 19.90
N VAL A 77 -11.32 9.55 20.80
CA VAL A 77 -11.04 9.62 22.24
C VAL A 77 -10.96 8.20 22.81
N ALA A 78 -11.96 7.36 22.52
CA ALA A 78 -12.03 5.98 22.99
C ALA A 78 -10.84 5.16 22.53
N SER A 79 -10.44 5.29 21.26
CA SER A 79 -9.27 4.59 20.72
C SER A 79 -7.92 5.20 21.14
N GLY A 80 -7.91 6.26 21.96
CA GLY A 80 -6.69 6.90 22.45
C GLY A 80 -5.98 7.82 21.44
N HIS A 81 -6.45 7.91 20.19
CA HIS A 81 -5.79 8.69 19.14
C HIS A 81 -5.69 10.18 19.46
N VAL A 82 -6.71 10.77 20.10
CA VAL A 82 -6.65 12.18 20.52
C VAL A 82 -5.52 12.43 21.53
N ALA A 83 -5.24 11.46 22.41
CA ALA A 83 -4.26 11.60 23.48
C ALA A 83 -2.84 11.16 23.06
N GLY A 84 -2.72 10.10 22.25
CA GLY A 84 -1.44 9.42 22.00
C GLY A 84 -0.97 9.37 20.55
N PHE A 85 -1.79 9.79 19.56
CA PHE A 85 -1.38 9.75 18.15
C PHE A 85 -0.54 10.97 17.76
N SER A 86 0.68 11.02 18.29
CA SER A 86 1.59 12.16 18.14
C SER A 86 3.03 11.76 17.88
N ASP A 87 3.73 12.60 17.11
CA ASP A 87 5.17 12.45 16.87
C ASP A 87 5.99 13.35 17.83
N PRO A 88 7.18 12.90 18.26
CA PRO A 88 8.12 13.70 19.05
C PRO A 88 8.80 14.73 18.15
N LEU A 89 8.31 15.97 18.20
CA LEU A 89 8.75 17.08 17.35
C LEU A 89 9.76 17.98 18.05
N MET A 90 10.83 18.35 17.34
CA MET A 90 11.79 19.39 17.73
C MET A 90 12.12 20.32 16.57
N ASP A 91 12.47 21.58 16.86
CA ASP A 91 12.87 22.56 15.85
C ASP A 91 14.33 22.98 16.04
N CYS A 92 15.03 23.19 14.93
CA CYS A 92 16.30 23.90 14.98
C CYS A 92 16.02 25.39 15.21
N ARG A 93 16.49 25.96 16.32
CA ARG A 93 16.26 27.39 16.61
C ARG A 93 16.95 28.31 15.60
N ASN A 94 17.99 27.83 14.92
CA ASN A 94 18.75 28.58 13.92
C ASN A 94 17.99 28.68 12.58
N CYS A 95 17.76 27.55 11.89
CA CYS A 95 17.12 27.57 10.56
C CYS A 95 15.59 27.40 10.58
N LYS A 96 14.99 27.13 11.74
CA LYS A 96 13.55 26.87 11.93
C LYS A 96 13.01 25.61 11.25
N SER A 97 13.88 24.78 10.68
CA SER A 97 13.52 23.45 10.19
C SER A 97 13.02 22.58 11.34
N ARG A 98 12.04 21.72 11.03
CA ARG A 98 11.34 20.86 11.97
C ARG A 98 11.73 19.41 11.74
N PHE A 99 11.99 18.69 12.81
CA PHE A 99 12.44 17.30 12.74
C PHE A 99 11.66 16.44 13.73
N ARG A 100 11.42 15.20 13.32
CA ARG A 100 11.05 14.13 14.22
C ARG A 100 12.30 13.68 14.98
N ALA A 101 12.28 13.74 16.31
CA ALA A 101 13.44 13.47 17.14
C ALA A 101 13.92 12.01 17.03
N ASP A 102 12.99 11.07 17.00
CA ASP A 102 13.25 9.64 16.79
C ASP A 102 13.96 9.40 15.44
N LYS A 103 13.45 9.98 14.35
CA LYS A 103 14.06 9.83 13.01
C LYS A 103 15.41 10.50 12.89
N LEU A 104 15.59 11.67 13.51
CA LEU A 104 16.90 12.33 13.58
C LEU A 104 17.95 11.43 14.27
N ILE A 105 17.57 10.71 15.32
CA ILE A 105 18.43 9.76 16.03
C ILE A 105 18.69 8.52 15.17
N GLU A 106 17.66 7.95 14.56
CA GLU A 106 17.79 6.76 13.71
C GLU A 106 18.70 6.99 12.50
N GLU A 107 18.57 8.14 11.84
CA GLU A 107 19.46 8.55 10.74
C GLU A 107 20.91 8.70 11.21
N TYR A 108 21.12 9.29 12.39
CA TYR A 108 22.44 9.36 13.00
C TYR A 108 23.02 7.97 13.30
N MET A 109 22.23 7.09 13.90
CA MET A 109 22.63 5.70 14.19
C MET A 109 23.06 4.98 12.92
N GLN A 110 22.22 5.03 11.88
CA GLN A 110 22.50 4.40 10.59
C GLN A 110 23.80 4.91 9.96
N ASN A 111 24.01 6.23 9.97
CA ASN A 111 25.23 6.86 9.44
C ASN A 111 26.49 6.49 10.23
N ASN A 112 26.36 6.02 11.47
CA ASN A 112 27.44 5.56 12.33
C ASN A 112 27.52 4.03 12.44
N GLY A 113 26.79 3.28 11.61
CA GLY A 113 26.79 1.82 11.61
C GLY A 113 26.13 1.18 12.83
N ILE A 114 25.26 1.93 13.52
CA ILE A 114 24.44 1.47 14.65
C ILE A 114 23.05 1.11 14.12
N GLU A 115 22.50 -0.01 14.60
CA GLU A 115 21.14 -0.41 14.24
C GLU A 115 20.11 0.62 14.78
N PRO A 116 19.26 1.20 13.91
CA PRO A 116 18.30 2.23 14.33
C PRO A 116 17.21 1.66 15.26
N ASN A 117 17.00 2.25 16.44
CA ASN A 117 16.01 1.76 17.42
C ASN A 117 15.37 2.85 18.33
N ALA A 118 15.15 4.06 17.82
CA ALA A 118 14.69 5.18 18.66
C ALA A 118 13.16 5.30 18.81
N GLY A 119 12.36 4.59 17.99
CA GLY A 119 10.90 4.76 17.94
C GLY A 119 10.16 4.56 19.28
N GLY A 120 10.66 3.70 20.17
CA GLY A 120 10.06 3.43 21.49
C GLY A 120 10.59 4.29 22.65
N TRP A 121 11.45 5.28 22.38
CA TRP A 121 12.12 6.03 23.46
C TRP A 121 11.26 7.15 24.05
N SER A 122 11.48 7.47 25.32
CA SER A 122 10.88 8.65 25.95
C SER A 122 11.53 9.95 25.43
N ASN A 123 10.82 11.07 25.55
CA ASN A 123 11.34 12.39 25.15
C ASN A 123 12.64 12.74 25.90
N GLU A 124 12.75 12.37 27.17
CA GLU A 124 13.95 12.59 27.98
C GLU A 124 15.13 11.80 27.43
N LYS A 125 14.94 10.50 27.15
CA LYS A 125 15.97 9.63 26.60
C LYS A 125 16.44 10.11 25.22
N MET A 126 15.50 10.52 24.35
CA MET A 126 15.84 11.10 23.04
C MET A 126 16.65 12.39 23.17
N MET A 127 16.24 13.30 24.06
CA MET A 127 16.96 14.56 24.31
C MET A 127 18.36 14.33 24.89
N GLU A 128 18.50 13.36 25.79
CA GLU A 128 19.79 12.98 26.36
C GLU A 128 20.72 12.44 25.26
N TYR A 129 20.24 11.51 24.44
CA TYR A 129 21.02 10.93 23.35
C TYR A 129 21.49 11.98 22.33
N ILE A 130 20.60 12.90 21.93
CA ILE A 130 20.94 14.01 21.02
C ILE A 130 22.06 14.88 21.62
N LYS A 131 22.02 15.13 22.94
CA LYS A 131 23.03 15.93 23.64
C LYS A 131 24.36 15.21 23.76
N GLU A 132 24.34 13.95 24.15
CA GLU A 132 25.55 13.12 24.31
C GLU A 132 26.31 12.98 22.98
N HIS A 133 25.59 12.72 21.90
CA HIS A 133 26.16 12.49 20.57
C HIS A 133 26.34 13.78 19.75
N GLN A 134 25.97 14.94 20.30
CA GLN A 134 26.06 16.25 19.64
C GLN A 134 25.43 16.23 18.24
N ILE A 135 24.25 15.61 18.10
CA ILE A 135 23.57 15.45 16.81
C ILE A 135 23.16 16.82 16.28
N LYS A 136 23.83 17.28 15.22
CA LYS A 136 23.62 18.60 14.61
C LYS A 136 22.44 18.59 13.66
N CYS A 137 21.84 19.76 13.45
CA CYS A 137 20.82 19.97 12.43
C CYS A 137 21.34 19.56 11.05
N PRO A 138 20.68 18.62 10.35
CA PRO A 138 21.10 18.20 9.00
C PRO A 138 21.11 19.36 7.99
N ASP A 139 20.20 20.32 8.14
CA ASP A 139 20.03 21.41 7.17
C ASP A 139 21.06 22.53 7.31
N CYS A 140 21.49 22.85 8.54
CA CYS A 140 22.35 24.02 8.79
C CYS A 140 23.58 23.75 9.66
N GLY A 141 23.75 22.53 10.17
CA GLY A 141 24.89 22.14 11.01
C GLY A 141 24.89 22.73 12.43
N ALA A 142 23.86 23.49 12.82
CA ALA A 142 23.75 24.04 14.17
C ALA A 142 23.38 22.97 15.20
N PHE A 143 23.96 23.06 16.40
CA PHE A 143 23.54 22.31 17.58
C PHE A 143 22.73 23.23 18.50
N ASP A 144 21.53 23.60 18.03
CA ASP A 144 20.62 24.48 18.78
C ASP A 144 19.17 24.05 18.55
N TRP A 145 18.67 23.24 19.50
CA TRP A 145 17.43 22.49 19.40
C TRP A 145 16.42 22.91 20.46
N THR A 146 15.15 23.10 20.07
CA THR A 146 14.05 23.18 21.06
C THR A 146 13.91 21.89 21.84
N ASP A 147 13.22 21.95 22.98
CA ASP A 147 12.75 20.73 23.63
C ASP A 147 11.77 19.96 22.72
N ILE A 148 11.66 18.66 22.95
CA ILE A 148 10.71 17.79 22.23
C ILE A 148 9.29 18.07 22.73
N ARG A 149 8.36 18.27 21.79
CA ARG A 149 6.93 18.39 22.05
C ARG A 149 6.14 17.34 21.27
N GLN A 150 4.98 16.96 21.79
CA GLN A 150 4.08 16.03 21.10
C GLN A 150 3.24 16.78 20.06
N PHE A 151 3.32 16.35 18.80
CA PHE A 151 2.52 16.90 17.70
C PHE A 151 1.48 15.88 17.25
N ASN A 152 0.19 16.15 17.51
CA ASN A 152 -0.88 15.24 17.09
C ASN A 152 -1.00 15.19 15.56
N LEU A 153 -1.01 13.97 15.02
CA LEU A 153 -0.99 13.73 13.58
C LEU A 153 -2.37 13.71 12.94
N MET A 154 -3.47 13.81 13.68
CA MET A 154 -4.80 13.83 13.07
C MET A 154 -5.10 15.20 12.46
N PHE A 155 -5.62 15.19 11.23
CA PHE A 155 -6.21 16.38 10.63
C PHE A 155 -7.51 16.73 11.32
N LYS A 156 -7.63 18.00 11.70
CA LYS A 156 -8.83 18.59 12.31
C LYS A 156 -9.62 19.35 11.26
N THR A 157 -10.93 19.25 11.33
CA THR A 157 -11.88 20.09 10.58
C THR A 157 -13.11 20.36 11.43
N TYR A 158 -14.05 21.15 10.95
CA TYR A 158 -15.25 21.55 11.71
C TYR A 158 -16.51 21.18 10.93
N GLN A 159 -17.44 20.49 11.57
CA GLN A 159 -18.75 20.18 11.04
C GLN A 159 -19.74 21.31 11.35
N GLY A 160 -20.16 22.05 10.32
CA GLY A 160 -21.15 23.11 10.44
C GLY A 160 -20.58 24.49 10.11
N VAL A 161 -21.26 25.53 10.56
CA VAL A 161 -20.95 26.93 10.20
C VAL A 161 -20.01 27.63 11.19
N THR A 162 -19.85 27.09 12.40
CA THR A 162 -18.95 27.63 13.42
C THR A 162 -17.72 26.74 13.57
N GLU A 163 -16.56 27.37 13.74
CA GLU A 163 -15.30 26.69 14.09
C GLU A 163 -15.14 26.71 15.62
N ASP A 164 -15.96 25.91 16.31
CA ASP A 164 -15.93 25.78 17.77
C ASP A 164 -15.62 24.33 18.20
N SER A 165 -15.37 24.14 19.49
CA SER A 165 -14.98 22.82 20.00
C SER A 165 -16.08 21.76 19.89
N LYS A 166 -17.35 22.15 19.71
CA LYS A 166 -18.47 21.21 19.55
C LYS A 166 -18.61 20.75 18.10
N SER A 167 -18.16 21.55 17.14
CA SER A 167 -18.14 21.18 15.72
C SER A 167 -16.85 20.46 15.30
N LEU A 168 -15.82 20.42 16.15
CA LEU A 168 -14.55 19.76 15.85
C LEU A 168 -14.75 18.28 15.47
N VAL A 169 -14.31 17.89 14.28
CA VAL A 169 -14.23 16.51 13.80
C VAL A 169 -12.85 16.24 13.18
N TYR A 170 -12.53 14.98 12.96
CA TYR A 170 -11.23 14.56 12.45
C TYR A 170 -11.37 13.81 11.13
N LEU A 171 -10.35 13.94 10.27
CA LEU A 171 -10.14 12.96 9.21
C LEU A 171 -9.45 11.76 9.83
N ARG A 172 -10.00 10.56 9.59
CA ARG A 172 -9.49 9.33 10.22
C ARG A 172 -8.00 9.07 9.88
N PRO A 173 -7.17 8.74 10.88
CA PRO A 173 -5.76 8.37 10.67
C PRO A 173 -5.54 6.90 10.28
N GLU A 174 -6.58 6.08 10.43
CA GLU A 174 -6.65 4.65 10.11
C GLU A 174 -8.09 4.26 9.72
N THR A 175 -8.27 3.05 9.17
CA THR A 175 -9.59 2.54 8.77
C THR A 175 -10.24 1.60 9.80
N ALA A 176 -9.43 0.98 10.67
CA ALA A 176 -9.82 0.01 11.71
C ALA A 176 -10.98 0.48 12.60
N GLN A 177 -10.97 1.74 13.06
CA GLN A 177 -12.02 2.25 13.95
C GLN A 177 -13.43 2.18 13.34
N GLY A 178 -13.56 2.32 12.01
CA GLY A 178 -14.84 2.14 11.33
C GLY A 178 -15.38 0.72 11.45
N ILE A 179 -14.50 -0.26 11.48
CA ILE A 179 -14.81 -1.68 11.63
C ILE A 179 -15.26 -1.98 13.07
N PHE A 180 -14.49 -1.53 14.07
CA PHE A 180 -14.83 -1.78 15.48
C PHE A 180 -16.20 -1.21 15.87
N VAL A 181 -16.52 0.03 15.48
CA VAL A 181 -17.84 0.63 15.79
C VAL A 181 -19.00 -0.08 15.08
N ASN A 182 -18.72 -0.81 13.99
CA ASN A 182 -19.71 -1.58 13.24
C ASN A 182 -19.70 -3.08 13.56
N PHE A 183 -18.87 -3.55 14.49
CA PHE A 183 -18.74 -4.96 14.85
C PHE A 183 -20.11 -5.65 15.06
N LYS A 184 -20.96 -5.05 15.90
CA LYS A 184 -22.32 -5.56 16.21
C LYS A 184 -23.24 -5.57 14.99
N ASN A 185 -23.17 -4.54 14.14
CA ASN A 185 -23.98 -4.45 12.93
C ASN A 185 -23.59 -5.56 11.95
N VAL A 186 -22.29 -5.73 11.71
CA VAL A 186 -21.76 -6.73 10.78
C VAL A 186 -22.04 -8.14 11.29
N LEU A 187 -21.80 -8.42 12.58
CA LEU A 187 -22.09 -9.71 13.18
C LEU A 187 -23.57 -10.10 12.98
N ARG A 188 -24.49 -9.17 13.24
CA ARG A 188 -25.93 -9.37 13.07
C ARG A 188 -26.33 -9.67 11.62
N THR A 189 -25.77 -8.95 10.64
CA THR A 189 -26.21 -9.05 9.23
C THR A 189 -25.53 -10.17 8.45
N SER A 190 -24.28 -10.50 8.80
CA SER A 190 -23.48 -11.50 8.09
C SER A 190 -23.69 -12.93 8.59
N ARG A 191 -24.19 -13.09 9.83
CA ARG A 191 -24.32 -14.40 10.52
C ARG A 191 -23.01 -15.17 10.63
N LYS A 192 -21.87 -14.48 10.58
CA LYS A 192 -20.55 -15.09 10.81
C LYS A 192 -20.46 -15.59 12.25
N LYS A 193 -19.67 -16.64 12.45
CA LYS A 193 -19.26 -17.15 13.77
C LYS A 193 -17.78 -16.85 13.96
N LEU A 194 -17.32 -16.79 15.20
CA LEU A 194 -15.87 -16.76 15.44
C LEU A 194 -15.22 -18.06 14.93
N PRO A 195 -14.04 -17.97 14.29
CA PRO A 195 -13.35 -16.75 13.92
C PRO A 195 -13.90 -16.14 12.61
N PHE A 196 -13.88 -14.81 12.50
CA PHE A 196 -14.26 -14.10 11.28
C PHE A 196 -13.56 -12.74 11.17
N GLY A 197 -13.35 -12.27 9.95
CA GLY A 197 -12.77 -10.96 9.72
C GLY A 197 -13.71 -9.96 9.06
N ILE A 198 -13.46 -8.69 9.29
CA ILE A 198 -14.11 -7.57 8.61
C ILE A 198 -13.01 -6.76 7.95
N GLY A 199 -13.02 -6.68 6.62
CA GLY A 199 -12.03 -5.92 5.86
C GLY A 199 -12.58 -4.63 5.28
N GLN A 200 -11.72 -3.63 5.16
CA GLN A 200 -12.02 -2.36 4.54
C GLN A 200 -10.86 -1.89 3.67
N ILE A 201 -11.19 -1.24 2.56
CA ILE A 201 -10.24 -0.43 1.80
C ILE A 201 -10.74 1.00 1.81
N GLY A 202 -9.89 1.95 2.18
CA GLY A 202 -10.30 3.35 2.15
C GLY A 202 -9.19 4.33 2.47
N LYS A 203 -9.50 5.62 2.35
CA LYS A 203 -8.55 6.70 2.63
C LYS A 203 -8.31 6.89 4.13
N SER A 204 -7.08 7.25 4.46
CA SER A 204 -6.63 7.68 5.78
C SER A 204 -5.71 8.89 5.66
N PHE A 205 -5.62 9.66 6.73
CA PHE A 205 -4.94 10.95 6.73
C PHE A 205 -4.03 11.10 7.94
N ARG A 206 -2.75 11.40 7.70
CA ARG A 206 -1.77 11.66 8.76
C ARG A 206 -1.07 12.97 8.46
N ASN A 207 -1.06 13.90 9.41
CA ASN A 207 -0.47 15.22 9.27
C ASN A 207 1.06 15.14 9.41
N GLU A 208 1.67 14.36 8.53
CA GLU A 208 3.09 14.03 8.53
C GLU A 208 3.94 15.31 8.47
N ILE A 209 4.90 15.39 9.38
CA ILE A 209 5.80 16.52 9.55
C ILE A 209 6.95 16.42 8.55
N THR A 210 7.49 15.22 8.37
CA THR A 210 8.72 14.97 7.63
C THR A 210 8.43 14.69 6.15
N PRO A 211 9.01 15.46 5.20
CA PRO A 211 9.02 15.05 3.80
C PRO A 211 9.92 13.82 3.62
N GLY A 212 9.58 12.89 2.75
CA GLY A 212 10.51 11.81 2.44
C GLY A 212 10.00 10.72 1.50
N ASN A 213 10.91 10.26 0.62
CA ASN A 213 10.83 9.03 -0.16
C ASN A 213 9.56 8.86 -1.02
N PHE A 214 9.18 9.92 -1.74
CA PHE A 214 8.10 9.88 -2.74
C PHE A 214 6.73 9.53 -2.11
N ILE A 215 6.05 8.49 -2.60
CA ILE A 215 4.75 8.04 -2.05
C ILE A 215 4.88 7.17 -0.79
N PHE A 216 6.09 6.99 -0.25
CA PHE A 216 6.30 6.19 0.96
C PHE A 216 5.76 6.88 2.23
N ARG A 217 5.89 8.21 2.30
CA ARG A 217 5.31 9.06 3.36
C ARG A 217 4.42 10.13 2.75
N THR A 218 3.11 9.97 2.90
CA THR A 218 2.11 10.90 2.38
C THR A 218 1.17 11.36 3.48
N ARG A 219 0.50 12.48 3.25
CA ARG A 219 -0.52 13.00 4.19
C ARG A 219 -1.90 12.41 3.97
N GLU A 220 -2.13 11.94 2.76
CA GLU A 220 -3.34 11.25 2.30
C GLU A 220 -2.89 9.98 1.58
N PHE A 221 -3.45 8.85 1.97
CA PHE A 221 -3.17 7.54 1.36
C PHE A 221 -4.39 6.64 1.52
N GLU A 222 -4.36 5.48 0.86
CA GLU A 222 -5.34 4.42 1.08
C GLU A 222 -4.72 3.28 1.89
N GLN A 223 -5.51 2.64 2.73
CA GLN A 223 -5.14 1.43 3.46
C GLN A 223 -6.08 0.28 3.09
N MET A 224 -5.57 -0.93 3.19
CA MET A 224 -6.34 -2.17 3.19
C MET A 224 -6.10 -2.81 4.55
N GLU A 225 -7.12 -2.79 5.39
CA GLU A 225 -7.06 -3.32 6.75
C GLU A 225 -8.09 -4.43 6.91
N LEU A 226 -7.74 -5.44 7.71
CA LEU A 226 -8.61 -6.55 8.08
C LEU A 226 -8.58 -6.68 9.60
N GLU A 227 -9.71 -6.49 10.26
CA GLU A 227 -9.85 -6.85 11.67
C GLU A 227 -10.36 -8.29 11.76
N PHE A 228 -9.50 -9.22 12.14
CA PHE A 228 -9.82 -10.64 12.25
C PHE A 228 -10.09 -11.03 13.70
N PHE A 229 -11.37 -11.25 14.01
CA PHE A 229 -11.86 -11.55 15.35
C PHE A 229 -11.78 -13.05 15.64
N CYS A 230 -11.14 -13.42 16.75
CA CYS A 230 -10.98 -14.79 17.21
C CYS A 230 -11.27 -14.93 18.72
N LYS A 231 -11.33 -16.18 19.21
CA LYS A 231 -11.48 -16.45 20.64
C LYS A 231 -10.17 -16.14 21.37
N PRO A 232 -10.21 -15.55 22.59
CA PRO A 232 -9.01 -15.43 23.41
C PRO A 232 -8.34 -16.79 23.63
N GLY A 233 -7.02 -16.85 23.42
CA GLY A 233 -6.23 -18.08 23.50
C GLY A 233 -5.98 -18.78 22.16
N GLU A 234 -6.68 -18.40 21.09
CA GLU A 234 -6.41 -18.84 19.71
C GLU A 234 -5.64 -17.78 18.89
N ASP A 235 -5.45 -16.58 19.45
CA ASP A 235 -4.92 -15.38 18.80
C ASP A 235 -3.54 -15.59 18.18
N LEU A 236 -2.59 -16.19 18.89
CA LEU A 236 -1.23 -16.42 18.37
C LEU A 236 -1.20 -17.40 17.17
N GLU A 237 -2.13 -18.36 17.11
CA GLU A 237 -2.24 -19.26 15.94
C GLU A 237 -2.74 -18.48 14.72
N TRP A 238 -3.73 -17.61 14.92
CA TRP A 238 -4.24 -16.74 13.86
C TRP A 238 -3.26 -15.65 13.44
N PHE A 239 -2.48 -15.12 14.38
CA PHE A 239 -1.37 -14.21 14.11
C PHE A 239 -0.35 -14.83 13.16
N GLU A 240 0.12 -16.05 13.48
CA GLU A 240 1.06 -16.78 12.63
C GLU A 240 0.46 -17.10 11.25
N TYR A 241 -0.82 -17.48 11.20
CA TYR A 241 -1.54 -17.70 9.94
C TYR A 241 -1.52 -16.42 9.07
N TRP A 242 -1.94 -15.28 9.62
CA TRP A 242 -2.05 -14.04 8.87
C TRP A 242 -0.69 -13.48 8.45
N LYS A 243 0.34 -13.62 9.28
CA LYS A 243 1.73 -13.28 8.94
C LYS A 243 2.17 -14.02 7.68
N ASN A 244 1.99 -15.34 7.65
CA ASN A 244 2.35 -16.17 6.50
C ASN A 244 1.45 -15.91 5.29
N PHE A 245 0.15 -15.70 5.50
CA PHE A 245 -0.79 -15.39 4.43
C PHE A 245 -0.41 -14.09 3.71
N CYS A 246 -0.09 -13.02 4.44
CA CYS A 246 0.30 -11.73 3.87
C CYS A 246 1.63 -11.83 3.12
N LYS A 247 2.65 -12.52 3.68
CA LYS A 247 3.90 -12.79 2.97
C LYS A 247 3.65 -13.55 1.66
N ASN A 248 2.88 -14.63 1.71
CA ASN A 248 2.61 -15.47 0.53
C ASN A 248 1.79 -14.76 -0.54
N TRP A 249 0.91 -13.82 -0.16
CA TRP A 249 0.18 -12.98 -1.11
C TRP A 249 1.13 -12.08 -1.92
N LEU A 250 2.15 -11.48 -1.27
CA LEU A 250 3.16 -10.69 -1.97
C LEU A 250 3.98 -11.55 -2.94
N LEU A 251 4.39 -12.74 -2.49
CA LEU A 251 5.16 -13.68 -3.31
C LEU A 251 4.36 -14.22 -4.51
N SER A 252 3.07 -14.54 -4.33
CA SER A 252 2.23 -15.04 -5.43
C SER A 252 1.95 -13.99 -6.50
N LEU A 253 2.11 -12.70 -6.15
CA LEU A 253 2.06 -11.56 -7.07
C LEU A 253 3.44 -11.15 -7.60
N GLY A 254 4.45 -12.01 -7.46
CA GLY A 254 5.76 -11.86 -8.09
C GLY A 254 6.76 -10.99 -7.33
N MET A 255 6.47 -10.59 -6.09
CA MET A 255 7.46 -9.91 -5.25
C MET A 255 8.59 -10.88 -4.89
N LYS A 256 9.84 -10.44 -5.06
CA LYS A 256 11.01 -11.29 -4.81
C LYS A 256 11.28 -11.48 -3.32
N GLU A 257 11.52 -12.72 -2.90
CA GLU A 257 11.73 -13.07 -1.49
C GLU A 257 12.97 -12.38 -0.90
N GLU A 258 14.04 -12.18 -1.68
CA GLU A 258 15.24 -11.48 -1.20
C GLU A 258 15.03 -10.01 -0.83
N ASN A 259 13.91 -9.42 -1.27
CA ASN A 259 13.56 -8.03 -1.00
C ASN A 259 12.56 -7.88 0.16
N ILE A 260 12.10 -8.98 0.76
CA ILE A 260 11.15 -8.98 1.88
C ILE A 260 11.82 -9.56 3.12
N ARG A 261 11.56 -8.98 4.29
CA ARG A 261 11.86 -9.63 5.58
C ARG A 261 10.70 -9.46 6.57
N LEU A 262 10.60 -10.39 7.51
CA LEU A 262 9.72 -10.29 8.66
C LEU A 262 10.52 -9.75 9.83
N ARG A 263 10.06 -8.67 10.47
CA ARG A 263 10.67 -8.07 11.65
C ARG A 263 9.65 -8.08 12.78
N ASP A 264 9.86 -8.96 13.74
CA ASP A 264 9.07 -8.97 14.97
C ASP A 264 9.48 -7.76 15.82
N HIS A 265 8.48 -7.10 16.42
CA HIS A 265 8.71 -5.96 17.31
C HIS A 265 9.29 -6.45 18.64
N GLU A 266 10.29 -5.72 19.14
CA GLU A 266 10.77 -5.90 20.51
C GLU A 266 9.71 -5.44 21.52
N LYS A 267 9.83 -5.89 22.78
CA LYS A 267 8.82 -5.61 23.81
C LYS A 267 8.61 -4.10 24.04
N GLU A 268 9.65 -3.29 23.89
CA GLU A 268 9.60 -1.84 24.02
C GLU A 268 8.99 -1.12 22.80
N GLU A 269 8.90 -1.80 21.65
CA GLU A 269 8.28 -1.28 20.42
C GLU A 269 6.79 -1.63 20.33
N LEU A 270 6.35 -2.69 21.03
CA LEU A 270 4.95 -3.08 21.07
C LEU A 270 4.07 -1.95 21.60
N SER A 271 2.99 -1.69 20.87
CA SER A 271 1.91 -0.85 21.40
C SER A 271 1.39 -1.46 22.70
N HIS A 272 0.97 -0.61 23.66
CA HIS A 272 0.55 -1.04 25.00
C HIS A 272 -0.60 -2.07 25.02
N TYR A 273 -1.34 -2.21 23.91
CA TYR A 273 -2.43 -3.16 23.71
C TYR A 273 -2.06 -4.38 22.86
N SER A 274 -0.83 -4.44 22.33
CA SER A 274 -0.42 -5.50 21.41
C SER A 274 0.30 -6.62 22.15
N ASN A 275 -0.12 -7.86 21.89
CA ASN A 275 0.51 -9.07 22.41
C ASN A 275 1.69 -9.50 21.53
N ALA A 276 1.58 -9.30 20.21
CA ALA A 276 2.63 -9.53 19.22
C ALA A 276 2.41 -8.63 18.01
N THR A 277 3.48 -8.13 17.39
CA THR A 277 3.43 -7.42 16.11
C THR A 277 4.61 -7.84 15.24
N THR A 278 4.35 -8.13 13.97
CA THR A 278 5.38 -8.33 12.94
C THR A 278 5.15 -7.33 11.81
N ASP A 279 6.21 -6.62 11.44
CA ASP A 279 6.24 -5.88 10.19
C ASP A 279 6.80 -6.76 9.06
N ILE A 280 6.07 -6.84 7.96
CA ILE A 280 6.67 -7.17 6.67
C ILE A 280 7.38 -5.89 6.19
N GLU A 281 8.68 -5.97 6.02
CA GLU A 281 9.49 -4.87 5.49
C GLU A 281 9.95 -5.18 4.06
N TYR A 282 10.00 -4.15 3.23
CA TYR A 282 10.53 -4.23 1.86
C TYR A 282 11.83 -3.44 1.74
N LYS A 283 12.77 -3.97 0.95
CA LYS A 283 14.06 -3.35 0.66
C LYS A 283 13.93 -2.35 -0.50
N PHE A 284 13.51 -1.13 -0.18
CA PHE A 284 13.46 -0.01 -1.13
C PHE A 284 14.88 0.45 -1.53
N PRO A 285 15.03 1.25 -2.61
CA PRO A 285 16.31 1.83 -2.98
C PRO A 285 16.96 2.68 -1.89
N PHE A 286 16.15 3.20 -0.95
CA PHE A 286 16.61 3.98 0.20
C PHE A 286 16.82 3.15 1.47
N GLY A 287 16.66 1.81 1.42
CA GLY A 287 16.81 0.92 2.56
C GLY A 287 15.53 0.14 2.92
N TRP A 288 15.57 -0.53 4.06
CA TRP A 288 14.42 -1.27 4.59
C TRP A 288 13.34 -0.32 5.09
N GLY A 289 12.09 -0.61 4.76
CA GLY A 289 10.94 0.14 5.26
C GLY A 289 9.72 -0.76 5.45
N GLU A 290 8.94 -0.44 6.48
CA GLU A 290 7.67 -1.10 6.80
C GLU A 290 6.68 -1.01 5.63
N LEU A 291 6.22 -2.18 5.20
CA LEU A 291 5.26 -2.36 4.11
C LEU A 291 3.87 -2.72 4.64
N TRP A 292 3.81 -3.67 5.58
CA TRP A 292 2.59 -4.27 6.08
C TRP A 292 2.77 -4.67 7.54
N GLY A 293 1.99 -4.10 8.45
CA GLY A 293 1.97 -4.50 9.86
C GLY A 293 0.94 -5.60 10.10
N ILE A 294 1.32 -6.65 10.84
CA ILE A 294 0.40 -7.66 11.37
C ILE A 294 0.49 -7.57 12.88
N ALA A 295 -0.61 -7.22 13.55
CA ALA A 295 -0.66 -7.03 14.99
C ALA A 295 -1.72 -7.92 15.66
N ASP A 296 -1.39 -8.57 16.75
CA ASP A 296 -2.37 -9.07 17.73
C ASP A 296 -2.67 -7.95 18.72
N ARG A 297 -3.88 -7.41 18.67
CA ARG A 297 -4.37 -6.28 19.49
C ARG A 297 -5.20 -6.72 20.67
N THR A 298 -5.32 -8.03 20.91
CA THR A 298 -6.17 -8.61 21.95
C THR A 298 -7.61 -8.07 21.90
N ASP A 299 -8.25 -7.82 23.05
CA ASP A 299 -9.61 -7.28 23.13
C ASP A 299 -9.67 -5.76 23.39
N PHE A 300 -8.54 -5.06 23.26
CA PHE A 300 -8.40 -3.66 23.61
C PHE A 300 -9.43 -2.78 22.90
N ASP A 301 -9.50 -2.83 21.57
CA ASP A 301 -10.33 -1.93 20.77
C ASP A 301 -11.81 -2.05 21.12
N LEU A 302 -12.32 -3.28 21.21
CA LEU A 302 -13.71 -3.53 21.57
C LEU A 302 -13.98 -3.10 23.02
N LYS A 303 -13.07 -3.38 23.98
CA LYS A 303 -13.22 -2.92 25.37
C LYS A 303 -13.24 -1.40 25.49
N GLN A 304 -12.38 -0.69 24.77
CA GLN A 304 -12.36 0.76 24.76
C GLN A 304 -13.70 1.33 24.30
N HIS A 305 -14.25 0.81 23.19
CA HIS A 305 -15.55 1.25 22.69
C HIS A 305 -16.70 0.86 23.62
N ILE A 306 -16.67 -0.33 24.23
CA ILE A 306 -17.67 -0.73 25.26
C ILE A 306 -17.66 0.28 26.42
N GLN A 307 -16.48 0.60 26.95
CA GLN A 307 -16.33 1.51 28.09
C GLN A 307 -16.83 2.93 27.79
N HIS A 308 -16.54 3.45 26.60
CA HIS A 308 -16.87 4.83 26.23
C HIS A 308 -18.30 5.01 25.69
N SER A 309 -18.85 3.99 25.01
CA SER A 309 -20.19 4.07 24.40
C SER A 309 -21.31 3.51 25.28
N GLY A 310 -20.99 2.55 26.16
CA GLY A 310 -21.98 1.78 26.92
C GLY A 310 -22.68 0.67 26.12
N GLU A 311 -22.33 0.47 24.84
CA GLU A 311 -22.87 -0.61 24.02
C GLU A 311 -22.13 -1.93 24.25
N GLU A 312 -22.86 -3.05 24.26
CA GLU A 312 -22.25 -4.38 24.28
C GLU A 312 -21.69 -4.75 22.89
N LEU A 313 -20.36 -4.85 22.78
CA LEU A 313 -19.63 -5.33 21.60
C LEU A 313 -19.05 -6.73 21.84
N VAL A 314 -19.95 -7.69 22.09
CA VAL A 314 -19.61 -9.08 22.42
C VAL A 314 -20.15 -10.05 21.36
N TYR A 315 -19.46 -11.17 21.19
CA TYR A 315 -19.96 -12.33 20.46
C TYR A 315 -20.65 -13.29 21.46
N PHE A 316 -21.86 -13.75 21.15
CA PHE A 316 -22.51 -14.82 21.90
C PHE A 316 -22.22 -16.15 21.21
N ASP A 317 -21.50 -17.03 21.89
CA ASP A 317 -21.21 -18.37 21.39
C ASP A 317 -22.40 -19.32 21.68
N PRO A 318 -23.15 -19.78 20.67
CA PRO A 318 -24.28 -20.67 20.90
C PRO A 318 -23.88 -22.07 21.35
N GLU A 319 -22.60 -22.47 21.21
CA GLU A 319 -22.11 -23.79 21.60
C GLU A 319 -21.80 -23.84 23.10
N THR A 320 -21.19 -22.77 23.64
CA THR A 320 -20.86 -22.67 25.07
C THR A 320 -21.89 -21.87 25.88
N ASN A 321 -22.78 -21.13 25.22
CA ASN A 321 -23.69 -20.11 25.80
C ASN A 321 -22.96 -18.97 26.54
N GLU A 322 -21.73 -18.65 26.12
CA GLU A 322 -20.91 -17.59 26.73
C GLU A 322 -20.90 -16.32 25.88
N LYS A 323 -20.76 -15.17 26.56
CA LYS A 323 -20.47 -13.89 25.92
C LYS A 323 -18.95 -13.68 25.93
N ILE A 324 -18.38 -13.47 24.75
CA ILE A 324 -16.94 -13.31 24.53
C ILE A 324 -16.70 -11.90 23.98
N VAL A 325 -15.71 -11.19 24.52
CA VAL A 325 -15.10 -10.06 23.81
C VAL A 325 -13.99 -10.65 22.96
N PRO A 326 -14.13 -10.70 21.62
CA PRO A 326 -13.13 -11.33 20.76
C PRO A 326 -11.78 -10.61 20.82
N TYR A 327 -10.71 -11.37 20.59
CA TYR A 327 -9.40 -10.80 20.29
C TYR A 327 -9.32 -10.43 18.80
N CYS A 328 -8.52 -9.43 18.44
CA CYS A 328 -8.36 -8.97 17.07
C CYS A 328 -6.92 -9.16 16.56
N ILE A 329 -6.79 -9.84 15.42
CA ILE A 329 -5.57 -9.83 14.60
C ILE A 329 -5.79 -8.86 13.45
N GLU A 330 -4.90 -7.88 13.31
CA GLU A 330 -4.96 -6.83 12.32
C GLU A 330 -3.80 -6.93 11.32
N PRO A 331 -4.05 -7.40 10.09
CA PRO A 331 -3.19 -7.10 8.96
C PRO A 331 -3.54 -5.72 8.36
N SER A 332 -2.64 -4.75 8.48
CA SER A 332 -2.79 -3.39 7.92
C SER A 332 -1.69 -3.07 6.91
N VAL A 333 -2.08 -2.74 5.68
CA VAL A 333 -1.16 -2.34 4.60
C VAL A 333 -1.58 -1.03 3.95
N GLY A 334 -0.61 -0.13 3.75
CA GLY A 334 -0.78 1.06 2.93
C GLY A 334 -0.76 0.71 1.44
N VAL A 335 -1.85 0.98 0.71
CA VAL A 335 -1.97 0.73 -0.74
C VAL A 335 -0.84 1.42 -1.51
N ASP A 336 -0.55 2.66 -1.13
CA ASP A 336 0.47 3.50 -1.77
C ASP A 336 1.89 2.92 -1.56
N ARG A 337 2.19 2.39 -0.37
CA ARG A 337 3.48 1.74 -0.10
C ARG A 337 3.64 0.42 -0.83
N VAL A 338 2.61 -0.43 -0.85
CA VAL A 338 2.66 -1.70 -1.58
C VAL A 338 2.71 -1.50 -3.10
N LEU A 339 2.06 -0.46 -3.61
CA LEU A 339 2.21 -0.04 -5.00
C LEU A 339 3.65 0.38 -5.30
N LEU A 340 4.30 1.17 -4.43
CA LEU A 340 5.71 1.52 -4.60
C LEU A 340 6.61 0.30 -4.57
N ALA A 341 6.37 -0.64 -3.64
CA ALA A 341 7.13 -1.88 -3.55
C ALA A 341 7.01 -2.70 -4.85
N PHE A 342 5.80 -2.91 -5.37
CA PHE A 342 5.62 -3.61 -6.65
C PHE A 342 6.27 -2.87 -7.83
N LEU A 343 6.20 -1.53 -7.88
CA LEU A 343 6.89 -0.73 -8.91
C LEU A 343 8.40 -0.93 -8.87
N VAL A 344 8.99 -0.81 -7.68
CA VAL A 344 10.43 -1.00 -7.47
C VAL A 344 10.81 -2.43 -7.82
N ASP A 345 10.05 -3.43 -7.37
CA ASP A 345 10.37 -4.83 -7.57
C ASP A 345 10.33 -5.22 -9.05
N ALA A 346 9.31 -4.73 -9.76
CA ALA A 346 9.10 -4.96 -11.19
C ALA A 346 10.10 -4.21 -12.08
N TYR A 347 10.66 -3.08 -11.65
CA TYR A 347 11.59 -2.30 -12.45
C TYR A 347 12.86 -3.09 -12.80
N ASP A 348 13.18 -3.13 -14.09
CA ASP A 348 14.37 -3.78 -14.62
C ASP A 348 14.87 -3.05 -15.88
N GLU A 349 16.17 -3.17 -16.15
CA GLU A 349 16.82 -2.69 -17.36
C GLU A 349 17.59 -3.84 -18.03
N GLU A 350 17.26 -4.16 -19.28
CA GLU A 350 17.86 -5.27 -19.99
C GLU A 350 18.64 -4.77 -21.21
N THR A 351 19.92 -5.13 -21.29
CA THR A 351 20.74 -4.93 -22.49
C THR A 351 20.40 -6.01 -23.51
N LEU A 352 19.97 -5.59 -24.69
CA LEU A 352 19.67 -6.47 -25.81
C LEU A 352 20.94 -6.90 -26.56
N GLU A 353 20.80 -7.89 -27.45
CA GLU A 353 21.89 -8.41 -28.29
C GLU A 353 22.55 -7.35 -29.18
N ASP A 354 21.81 -6.31 -29.56
CA ASP A 354 22.30 -5.18 -30.36
C ASP A 354 22.99 -4.08 -29.52
N GLY A 355 23.07 -4.28 -28.20
CA GLY A 355 23.64 -3.33 -27.23
C GLY A 355 22.67 -2.23 -26.77
N ASP A 356 21.43 -2.20 -27.28
CA ASP A 356 20.41 -1.25 -26.82
C ASP A 356 19.83 -1.67 -25.46
N VAL A 357 19.44 -0.71 -24.63
CA VAL A 357 18.88 -0.98 -23.29
C VAL A 357 17.38 -0.72 -23.30
N ARG A 358 16.59 -1.70 -22.85
CA ARG A 358 15.17 -1.45 -22.49
C ARG A 358 14.98 -1.31 -21.00
N VAL A 359 14.11 -0.38 -20.63
CA VAL A 359 13.39 -0.43 -19.36
C VAL A 359 12.18 -1.36 -19.52
N VAL A 360 11.96 -2.24 -18.55
CA VAL A 360 10.79 -3.12 -18.49
C VAL A 360 10.24 -3.18 -17.06
N LEU A 361 8.92 -3.08 -16.92
CA LEU A 361 8.22 -3.30 -15.65
C LEU A 361 7.66 -4.72 -15.62
N ARG A 362 8.33 -5.61 -14.88
CA ARG A 362 8.00 -7.04 -14.75
C ARG A 362 6.85 -7.34 -13.78
N PHE A 363 5.73 -6.60 -13.90
CA PHE A 363 4.55 -6.86 -13.06
C PHE A 363 3.98 -8.25 -13.30
N HIS A 364 3.46 -8.89 -12.24
CA HIS A 364 2.55 -10.01 -12.42
C HIS A 364 1.35 -9.56 -13.28
N PRO A 365 0.87 -10.37 -14.26
CA PRO A 365 -0.19 -9.97 -15.17
C PRO A 365 -1.47 -9.47 -14.47
N ALA A 366 -1.79 -10.05 -13.30
CA ALA A 366 -2.91 -9.61 -12.46
C ALA A 366 -2.80 -8.14 -12.01
N LEU A 367 -1.59 -7.60 -11.85
CA LEU A 367 -1.34 -6.22 -11.38
C LEU A 367 -1.14 -5.22 -12.52
N ALA A 368 -0.58 -5.65 -13.65
CA ALA A 368 -0.24 -4.78 -14.78
C ALA A 368 -1.39 -3.83 -15.17
N PRO A 369 -1.14 -2.51 -15.37
CA PRO A 369 -2.20 -1.54 -15.70
C PRO A 369 -3.07 -1.98 -16.88
N PHE A 370 -2.41 -2.35 -17.98
CA PHE A 370 -3.03 -3.00 -19.13
C PHE A 370 -2.67 -4.49 -19.13
N LYS A 371 -3.65 -5.33 -19.46
CA LYS A 371 -3.45 -6.78 -19.56
C LYS A 371 -2.92 -7.17 -20.93
N ALA A 372 -3.26 -6.40 -21.96
CA ALA A 372 -2.74 -6.60 -23.29
C ALA A 372 -2.68 -5.29 -24.08
N ALA A 373 -1.90 -5.28 -25.16
CA ALA A 373 -1.93 -4.24 -26.18
C ALA A 373 -2.15 -4.87 -27.55
N VAL A 374 -3.12 -4.37 -28.31
CA VAL A 374 -3.41 -4.84 -29.67
C VAL A 374 -2.75 -3.92 -30.70
N LEU A 375 -1.85 -4.49 -31.49
CA LEU A 375 -0.90 -3.77 -32.33
C LEU A 375 -1.00 -4.25 -33.79
N PRO A 376 -1.64 -3.52 -34.72
CA PRO A 376 -1.61 -3.91 -36.13
C PRO A 376 -0.19 -3.79 -36.70
N LEU A 377 0.26 -4.77 -37.49
CA LEU A 377 1.61 -4.73 -38.10
C LEU A 377 1.79 -3.50 -39.00
N SER A 378 0.72 -3.07 -39.68
CA SER A 378 0.66 -1.82 -40.44
C SER A 378 -0.71 -1.17 -40.32
N LYS A 379 -0.82 0.14 -40.59
CA LYS A 379 -2.09 0.88 -40.55
C LYS A 379 -3.18 0.31 -41.47
N LYS A 380 -2.81 -0.45 -42.52
CA LYS A 380 -3.77 -1.11 -43.42
C LYS A 380 -4.55 -2.23 -42.73
N LEU A 381 -4.04 -2.73 -41.60
CA LEU A 381 -4.62 -3.81 -40.82
C LEU A 381 -5.37 -3.30 -39.58
N ALA A 382 -5.51 -1.98 -39.46
CA ALA A 382 -6.09 -1.32 -38.29
C ALA A 382 -7.51 -1.80 -37.99
N ASP A 383 -8.36 -1.95 -39.01
CA ASP A 383 -9.76 -2.35 -38.82
C ASP A 383 -9.90 -3.77 -38.27
N GLY A 384 -9.05 -4.70 -38.71
CA GLY A 384 -9.02 -6.07 -38.17
C GLY A 384 -8.53 -6.09 -36.72
N ALA A 385 -7.45 -5.37 -36.43
CA ALA A 385 -6.91 -5.24 -35.08
C ALA A 385 -7.90 -4.54 -34.12
N LYS A 386 -8.64 -3.53 -34.58
CA LYS A 386 -9.64 -2.82 -33.77
C LYS A 386 -10.76 -3.74 -33.29
N LYS A 387 -11.21 -4.69 -34.12
CA LYS A 387 -12.21 -5.67 -33.71
C LYS A 387 -11.74 -6.53 -32.54
N ILE A 388 -10.46 -6.94 -32.55
CA ILE A 388 -9.85 -7.70 -31.47
C ILE A 388 -9.76 -6.86 -30.20
N TYR A 389 -9.31 -5.61 -30.34
CA TYR A 389 -9.27 -4.64 -29.24
C TYR A 389 -10.66 -4.42 -28.62
N GLU A 390 -11.67 -4.15 -29.44
CA GLU A 390 -13.05 -3.91 -29.01
C GLU A 390 -13.62 -5.12 -28.27
N ASP A 391 -13.31 -6.34 -28.72
CA ASP A 391 -13.79 -7.54 -28.06
C ASP A 391 -13.11 -7.77 -26.70
N LEU A 392 -11.77 -7.69 -26.64
CA LEU A 392 -11.03 -7.86 -25.40
C LEU A 392 -11.30 -6.75 -24.38
N SER A 393 -11.58 -5.52 -24.83
CA SER A 393 -11.85 -4.37 -23.96
C SER A 393 -13.11 -4.53 -23.10
N LYS A 394 -13.99 -5.48 -23.45
CA LYS A 394 -15.19 -5.80 -22.64
C LYS A 394 -14.82 -6.49 -21.32
N GLU A 395 -13.63 -7.07 -21.24
CA GLU A 395 -13.20 -7.89 -20.10
C GLU A 395 -11.90 -7.41 -19.46
N PHE A 396 -11.03 -6.76 -20.24
CA PHE A 396 -9.73 -6.32 -19.76
C PHE A 396 -9.49 -4.84 -20.07
N MET A 397 -8.61 -4.23 -19.28
CA MET A 397 -7.91 -3.03 -19.72
C MET A 397 -6.93 -3.43 -20.83
N VAL A 398 -7.22 -2.98 -22.04
CA VAL A 398 -6.41 -3.25 -23.25
C VAL A 398 -6.00 -1.92 -23.85
N ASP A 399 -4.78 -1.83 -24.35
CA ASP A 399 -4.30 -0.69 -25.11
C ASP A 399 -4.34 -0.96 -26.63
N TYR A 400 -4.38 0.10 -27.44
CA TYR A 400 -4.31 0.01 -28.90
C TYR A 400 -3.34 1.05 -29.45
N ASP A 401 -2.35 0.62 -30.22
CA ASP A 401 -1.37 1.52 -30.83
C ASP A 401 -1.00 1.09 -32.25
N GLU A 402 -1.15 2.01 -33.21
CA GLU A 402 -0.76 1.86 -34.62
C GLU A 402 0.35 2.85 -35.05
N THR A 403 0.94 3.56 -34.10
CA THR A 403 1.92 4.62 -34.34
C THR A 403 3.37 4.11 -34.23
N GLY A 404 4.16 4.39 -35.26
CA GLY A 404 5.57 3.97 -35.31
C GLY A 404 5.76 2.48 -35.65
N SER A 405 7.01 2.02 -35.60
CA SER A 405 7.35 0.62 -35.87
C SER A 405 6.82 -0.31 -34.78
N ILE A 406 6.61 -1.58 -35.10
CA ILE A 406 6.13 -2.57 -34.11
C ILE A 406 7.08 -2.68 -32.90
N GLY A 407 8.40 -2.64 -33.13
CA GLY A 407 9.39 -2.64 -32.06
C GLY A 407 9.28 -1.44 -31.11
N LYS A 408 9.03 -0.23 -31.64
CA LYS A 408 8.81 0.96 -30.80
C LYS A 408 7.55 0.85 -29.96
N ARG A 409 6.50 0.21 -30.50
CA ARG A 409 5.27 -0.05 -29.77
C ARG A 409 5.48 -1.07 -28.65
N TYR A 410 6.18 -2.18 -28.92
CA TYR A 410 6.59 -3.11 -27.87
C TYR A 410 7.41 -2.43 -26.77
N ARG A 411 8.37 -1.56 -27.11
CA ARG A 411 9.16 -0.81 -26.11
C ARG A 411 8.27 0.03 -25.17
N ARG A 412 7.28 0.75 -25.71
CA ARG A 412 6.34 1.54 -24.89
C ARG A 412 5.56 0.65 -23.91
N GLN A 413 5.14 -0.53 -24.37
CA GLN A 413 4.38 -1.49 -23.57
C GLN A 413 5.24 -2.18 -22.51
N ASP A 414 6.49 -2.51 -22.83
CA ASP A 414 7.47 -3.04 -21.87
C ASP A 414 7.69 -2.05 -20.71
N GLU A 415 7.86 -0.75 -21.02
CA GLU A 415 8.10 0.32 -20.02
C GLU A 415 6.92 0.57 -19.07
N ILE A 416 5.70 0.21 -19.46
CA ILE A 416 4.49 0.34 -18.62
C ILE A 416 4.04 -1.02 -18.05
N GLY A 417 4.75 -2.08 -18.39
CA GLY A 417 4.58 -3.42 -17.84
C GLY A 417 3.41 -4.22 -18.41
N THR A 418 2.91 -3.88 -19.58
CA THR A 418 1.86 -4.65 -20.27
C THR A 418 2.40 -6.05 -20.61
N PRO A 419 1.81 -7.15 -20.11
CA PRO A 419 2.40 -8.47 -20.20
C PRO A 419 2.30 -9.09 -21.60
N PHE A 420 1.25 -8.76 -22.37
CA PHE A 420 0.97 -9.37 -23.67
C PHE A 420 0.80 -8.33 -24.76
N CYS A 421 1.63 -8.37 -25.80
CA CYS A 421 1.41 -7.59 -27.01
C CYS A 421 0.89 -8.49 -28.12
N ILE A 422 -0.33 -8.23 -28.60
CA ILE A 422 -1.03 -9.01 -29.61
C ILE A 422 -0.85 -8.31 -30.96
N THR A 423 -0.11 -8.94 -31.87
CA THR A 423 0.16 -8.41 -33.20
C THR A 423 -0.77 -9.04 -34.22
N TYR A 424 -1.49 -8.18 -34.94
CA TYR A 424 -2.36 -8.55 -36.06
C TYR A 424 -1.64 -8.22 -37.38
N ASP A 425 -1.28 -9.25 -38.14
CA ASP A 425 -0.44 -9.19 -39.36
C ASP A 425 -1.24 -9.51 -40.64
N PHE A 426 -0.56 -9.55 -41.79
CA PHE A 426 -1.22 -9.84 -43.07
C PHE A 426 -1.71 -11.29 -43.16
N ASP A 427 -1.03 -12.23 -42.49
CA ASP A 427 -1.44 -13.63 -42.45
C ASP A 427 -2.70 -13.81 -41.60
N SER A 428 -2.86 -12.98 -40.57
CA SER A 428 -4.04 -12.94 -39.68
C SER A 428 -5.36 -12.72 -40.43
N VAL A 429 -5.30 -12.06 -41.59
CA VAL A 429 -6.47 -11.84 -42.47
C VAL A 429 -6.96 -13.15 -43.09
N ASN A 430 -6.06 -14.10 -43.31
CA ASN A 430 -6.33 -15.35 -44.01
C ASN A 430 -6.53 -16.53 -43.04
N ASP A 431 -5.76 -16.58 -41.94
CA ASP A 431 -5.75 -17.71 -41.01
C ASP A 431 -6.54 -17.48 -39.71
N ASN A 432 -7.02 -16.24 -39.47
CA ASN A 432 -7.74 -15.85 -38.26
C ASN A 432 -6.95 -16.12 -36.96
N MET A 433 -5.63 -16.02 -37.03
CA MET A 433 -4.70 -16.14 -35.90
C MET A 433 -4.05 -14.80 -35.60
N VAL A 434 -3.42 -14.69 -34.43
CA VAL A 434 -2.58 -13.55 -34.04
C VAL A 434 -1.32 -14.03 -33.36
N THR A 435 -0.29 -13.17 -33.36
CA THR A 435 0.95 -13.43 -32.64
C THR A 435 0.93 -12.69 -31.31
N ILE A 436 1.05 -13.42 -30.20
CA ILE A 436 1.20 -12.85 -28.87
C ILE A 436 2.68 -12.85 -28.49
N ARG A 437 3.21 -11.67 -28.17
CA ARG A 437 4.53 -11.50 -27.57
C ARG A 437 4.41 -11.38 -26.05
N ASP A 438 5.17 -12.21 -25.35
CA ASP A 438 5.37 -12.14 -23.91
C ASP A 438 6.38 -11.02 -23.55
N ARG A 439 6.04 -10.17 -22.59
CA ARG A 439 6.87 -9.03 -22.16
C ARG A 439 8.25 -9.47 -21.66
N ASP A 440 8.26 -10.47 -20.79
CA ASP A 440 9.43 -10.81 -19.99
C ASP A 440 10.46 -11.58 -20.81
N THR A 441 10.00 -12.62 -21.52
CA THR A 441 10.82 -13.52 -22.33
C THR A 441 11.04 -13.01 -23.76
N MET A 442 10.22 -12.04 -24.21
CA MET A 442 10.14 -11.56 -25.59
C MET A 442 9.73 -12.62 -26.62
N GLN A 443 9.42 -13.85 -26.18
CA GLN A 443 9.01 -14.93 -27.07
C GLN A 443 7.64 -14.66 -27.68
N GLN A 444 7.44 -15.17 -28.89
CA GLN A 444 6.22 -14.97 -29.66
C GLN A 444 5.56 -16.32 -29.93
N VAL A 445 4.24 -16.38 -29.70
CA VAL A 445 3.41 -17.54 -29.98
C VAL A 445 2.26 -17.15 -30.90
N ARG A 446 1.99 -17.95 -31.92
CA ARG A 446 0.85 -17.72 -32.83
C ARG A 446 -0.32 -18.58 -32.38
N ILE A 447 -1.46 -17.96 -32.07
CA ILE A 447 -2.66 -18.66 -31.59
C ILE A 447 -3.91 -18.17 -32.33
N PRO A 448 -5.00 -18.98 -32.39
CA PRO A 448 -6.28 -18.52 -32.91
C PRO A 448 -6.81 -17.31 -32.14
N ILE A 449 -7.43 -16.34 -32.84
CA ILE A 449 -7.99 -15.14 -32.20
C ILE A 449 -9.02 -15.50 -31.12
N SER A 450 -9.78 -16.58 -31.32
CA SER A 450 -10.78 -17.07 -30.36
C SER A 450 -10.20 -17.55 -29.03
N GLU A 451 -8.90 -17.89 -28.97
CA GLU A 451 -8.25 -18.40 -27.75
C GLU A 451 -7.52 -17.30 -26.95
N VAL A 452 -7.41 -16.08 -27.51
CA VAL A 452 -6.64 -14.98 -26.91
C VAL A 452 -7.17 -14.60 -25.54
N LYS A 453 -8.50 -14.56 -25.37
CA LYS A 453 -9.13 -14.25 -24.09
C LYS A 453 -8.74 -15.26 -23.01
N ASP A 454 -8.88 -16.55 -23.29
CA ASP A 454 -8.57 -17.62 -22.33
C ASP A 454 -7.07 -17.67 -22.03
N TYR A 455 -6.23 -17.41 -23.02
CA TYR A 455 -4.78 -17.27 -22.86
C TYR A 455 -4.41 -16.20 -21.83
N ILE A 456 -5.10 -15.04 -21.86
CA ILE A 456 -4.91 -13.96 -20.90
C ILE A 456 -5.44 -14.39 -19.52
N LEU A 457 -6.69 -14.88 -19.44
CA LEU A 457 -7.33 -15.25 -18.17
C LEU A 457 -6.51 -16.24 -17.35
N GLU A 458 -5.94 -17.25 -18.00
CA GLU A 458 -5.11 -18.25 -17.31
C GLU A 458 -3.91 -17.62 -16.60
N ARG A 459 -3.29 -16.60 -17.23
CA ARG A 459 -2.10 -15.92 -16.72
C ARG A 459 -2.41 -14.80 -15.73
N LEU A 460 -3.69 -14.44 -15.55
CA LEU A 460 -4.12 -13.51 -14.50
C LEU A 460 -4.33 -14.20 -13.14
N LYS A 461 -4.26 -15.54 -13.06
CA LYS A 461 -4.41 -16.28 -11.80
C LYS A 461 -3.18 -16.12 -10.91
N PHE A 462 -3.40 -16.06 -9.60
CA PHE A 462 -2.39 -15.92 -8.55
C PHE A 462 -2.93 -16.41 -7.20
#